data_AF-A0A975Y7D1-F1
#
_entry.id   AF-A0A975Y7D1-F1
#
_cell.length_a   1.000
_cell.length_b   1.000
_cell.length_c   1.000
_cell.angle_alpha   90.00
_cell.angle_beta   90.00
_cell.angle_gamma   90.00
#
_symmetry.space_group_name_H-M   'P 1'
#
loop_
_entity.id
_entity.type
_entity.pdbx_description
1 polymer ?
#
loop_
_entity_poly.entity_id
_entity_poly.type
_entity_poly.pdbx_seq_one_letter_code
_entity_poly.pdbx_strand_id
1 'polypeptide(L)'
;MEQLNLIPEEVVTELKNHKNAKLPDNTLKMLQILARLDTPKELLATLLEIAEFSIHHIRYLAGPLVIYGNAWSDTIPQWLKFACIQDRLELICNEYQKNQVGEYATATEVLTYMMPATYDAPLHRDYANLYLWVGNEVLTKYDKLPKDCQSFYEFIDGNTRNSGSKSIIHFHQVKNDFHDISQSIRRSIVKHAAQQGWGKRRVNAKSKLDELENTHPVEISASSSVQMNLF
;
A
#
# COMPACT_ATOMS: atom_id res chain seq x y z
N MET A 1 40.08 -17.07 -31.67
CA MET A 1 38.66 -17.41 -31.51
C MET A 1 38.10 -16.45 -30.48
N GLU A 2 37.69 -15.28 -30.95
CA GLU A 2 37.12 -14.21 -30.13
C GLU A 2 35.64 -14.50 -29.92
N GLN A 3 35.22 -14.57 -28.66
CA GLN A 3 33.83 -14.81 -28.31
C GLN A 3 32.99 -13.57 -28.64
N LEU A 4 31.91 -13.82 -29.37
CA LEU A 4 30.86 -12.87 -29.74
C LEU A 4 30.24 -12.24 -28.48
N ASN A 5 30.63 -10.99 -28.18
CA ASN A 5 29.83 -10.11 -27.32
C ASN A 5 28.54 -9.75 -28.08
N LEU A 6 27.48 -10.54 -27.87
CA LEU A 6 26.21 -10.49 -28.59
C LEU A 6 25.31 -9.28 -28.25
N ILE A 7 25.79 -8.32 -27.46
CA ILE A 7 25.06 -7.08 -27.18
C ILE A 7 26.06 -5.91 -27.24
N PRO A 8 25.85 -4.90 -28.12
CA PRO A 8 26.66 -3.69 -28.14
C PRO A 8 26.64 -3.00 -26.78
N GLU A 9 27.78 -2.52 -26.29
CA GLU A 9 27.87 -1.81 -25.00
C GLU A 9 26.89 -0.65 -24.88
N GLU A 10 26.57 0.00 -26.00
CA GLU A 10 25.59 1.08 -26.12
C GLU A 10 24.16 0.63 -25.79
N VAL A 11 23.78 -0.58 -26.20
CA VAL A 11 22.48 -1.18 -25.84
C VAL A 11 22.48 -1.57 -24.36
N VAL A 12 23.61 -2.03 -23.82
CA VAL A 12 23.73 -2.36 -22.39
C VAL A 12 23.62 -1.10 -21.51
N THR A 13 24.18 0.04 -21.95
CA THR A 13 24.08 1.31 -21.23
C THR A 13 22.69 1.91 -21.33
N GLU A 14 22.02 1.84 -22.49
CA GLU A 14 20.61 2.25 -22.63
C GLU A 14 19.67 1.40 -21.77
N LEU A 15 19.84 0.07 -21.74
CA LEU A 15 19.07 -0.83 -20.89
C LEU A 15 19.28 -0.53 -19.40
N LYS A 16 20.51 -0.18 -18.98
CA LYS A 16 20.80 0.23 -17.60
C LYS A 16 20.16 1.59 -17.26
N ASN A 17 20.13 2.52 -18.22
CA ASN A 17 19.48 3.81 -18.05
C ASN A 17 17.95 3.68 -17.95
N HIS A 18 17.33 2.80 -18.75
CA HIS A 18 15.89 2.51 -18.68
C HIS A 18 15.47 1.79 -17.40
N LYS A 19 16.31 0.91 -16.84
CA LYS A 19 16.05 0.23 -15.55
C LYS A 19 15.92 1.19 -14.36
N ASN A 20 16.47 2.41 -14.47
CA ASN A 20 16.42 3.42 -13.41
C ASN A 20 15.44 4.57 -13.71
N ALA A 21 14.71 4.51 -14.84
CA ALA A 21 13.74 5.54 -15.18
C ALA A 21 12.49 5.37 -14.31
N LYS A 22 12.20 6.37 -13.46
CA LYS A 22 10.94 6.43 -12.72
C LYS A 22 9.78 6.41 -13.70
N LEU A 23 8.66 5.84 -13.26
CA LEU A 23 7.43 5.86 -14.03
C LEU A 23 7.02 7.31 -14.31
N PRO A 24 6.55 7.62 -15.54
CA PRO A 24 6.09 8.95 -15.85
C PRO A 24 4.84 9.29 -15.02
N ASP A 25 4.69 10.56 -14.66
CA ASP A 25 3.59 11.02 -13.79
C ASP A 25 2.20 10.66 -14.32
N ASN A 26 2.04 10.60 -15.65
CA ASN A 26 0.77 10.19 -16.27
C ASN A 26 0.40 8.74 -15.94
N THR A 27 1.37 7.83 -15.87
CA THR A 27 1.13 6.43 -15.50
C THR A 27 0.77 6.31 -14.02
N LEU A 28 1.41 7.09 -13.15
CA LEU A 28 1.06 7.14 -11.72
C LEU A 28 -0.37 7.68 -11.51
N LYS A 29 -0.74 8.74 -12.24
CA LYS A 29 -2.12 9.27 -12.24
C LYS A 29 -3.12 8.24 -12.76
N MET A 30 -2.78 7.50 -13.81
CA MET A 30 -3.64 6.44 -14.34
C MET A 30 -3.88 5.34 -13.29
N LEU A 31 -2.84 4.91 -12.56
CA LEU A 31 -2.98 3.96 -11.45
C LEU A 31 -3.92 4.51 -10.36
N GLN A 32 -3.77 5.79 -9.98
CA GLN A 32 -4.65 6.44 -9.01
C GLN A 32 -6.11 6.51 -9.50
N ILE A 33 -6.33 6.76 -10.79
CA ILE A 33 -7.67 6.73 -11.39
C ILE A 33 -8.26 5.32 -11.32
N LEU A 34 -7.49 4.28 -11.63
CA LEU A 34 -7.95 2.89 -11.53
C LEU A 34 -8.39 2.55 -10.09
N ALA A 35 -7.64 2.98 -9.08
CA ALA A 35 -8.06 2.77 -7.68
C ALA A 35 -9.37 3.49 -7.32
N ARG A 36 -9.69 4.60 -7.98
CA ARG A 36 -10.98 5.31 -7.81
C ARG A 36 -12.15 4.59 -8.47
N LEU A 37 -11.89 3.72 -9.45
CA LEU A 37 -12.88 2.93 -10.17
C LEU A 37 -13.17 1.57 -9.53
N ASP A 38 -12.92 1.43 -8.22
CA ASP A 38 -13.10 0.18 -7.46
C ASP A 38 -12.34 -1.02 -8.07
N THR A 39 -11.14 -0.75 -8.60
CA THR A 39 -10.31 -1.81 -9.16
C THR A 39 -9.84 -2.75 -8.02
N PRO A 40 -9.92 -4.08 -8.20
CA PRO A 40 -9.43 -5.03 -7.21
C PRO A 40 -7.97 -4.75 -6.81
N LYS A 41 -7.70 -4.69 -5.50
CA LYS A 41 -6.37 -4.36 -4.97
C LYS A 41 -5.29 -5.35 -5.42
N GLU A 42 -5.67 -6.60 -5.69
CA GLU A 42 -4.79 -7.64 -6.21
C GLU A 42 -4.31 -7.28 -7.62
N LEU A 43 -5.20 -6.78 -8.48
CA LEU A 43 -4.84 -6.29 -9.81
C LEU A 43 -3.86 -5.12 -9.69
N LEU A 44 -4.18 -4.12 -8.85
CA LEU A 44 -3.31 -2.97 -8.63
C LEU A 44 -1.93 -3.40 -8.11
N ALA A 45 -1.88 -4.34 -7.16
CA ALA A 45 -0.63 -4.88 -6.64
C ALA A 45 0.20 -5.62 -7.70
N THR A 46 -0.45 -6.36 -8.61
CA THR A 46 0.25 -6.96 -9.75
C THR A 46 0.80 -5.91 -10.72
N LEU A 47 0.05 -4.82 -10.97
CA LEU A 47 0.54 -3.70 -11.79
C LEU A 47 1.76 -3.04 -11.13
N LEU A 48 1.75 -2.87 -9.81
CA LEU A 48 2.93 -2.38 -9.06
C LEU A 48 4.12 -3.34 -9.15
N GLU A 49 3.87 -4.65 -9.14
CA GLU A 49 4.92 -5.67 -9.32
C GLU A 49 5.56 -5.60 -10.71
N ILE A 50 4.73 -5.45 -11.76
CA ILE A 50 5.20 -5.25 -13.15
C ILE A 50 5.97 -3.93 -13.28
N ALA A 51 5.49 -2.88 -12.62
CA ALA A 51 6.11 -1.56 -12.61
C ALA A 51 7.31 -1.44 -11.64
N GLU A 52 7.82 -2.58 -11.14
CA GLU A 52 9.02 -2.72 -10.32
C GLU A 52 9.03 -1.94 -9.00
N PHE A 53 7.86 -1.70 -8.40
CA PHE A 53 7.79 -1.12 -7.05
C PHE A 53 8.46 -2.04 -6.02
N SER A 54 8.81 -1.46 -4.86
CA SER A 54 9.37 -2.22 -3.74
C SER A 54 8.42 -3.33 -3.30
N ILE A 55 8.98 -4.45 -2.83
CA ILE A 55 8.20 -5.55 -2.28
C ILE A 55 7.31 -5.12 -1.10
N HIS A 56 7.76 -4.10 -0.35
CA HIS A 56 7.00 -3.54 0.77
C HIS A 56 5.78 -2.76 0.28
N HIS A 57 5.88 -2.01 -0.81
CA HIS A 57 4.73 -1.33 -1.44
C HIS A 57 3.69 -2.34 -1.93
N ILE A 58 4.14 -3.37 -2.66
CA ILE A 58 3.26 -4.42 -3.19
C ILE A 58 2.51 -5.12 -2.04
N ARG A 59 3.23 -5.51 -0.99
CA ARG A 59 2.63 -6.16 0.19
C ARG A 59 1.68 -5.25 0.96
N TYR A 60 2.01 -3.98 1.09
CA TYR A 60 1.13 -3.02 1.76
C TYR A 60 -0.17 -2.81 0.99
N LEU A 61 -0.13 -2.74 -0.34
CA LEU A 61 -1.33 -2.63 -1.16
C LEU A 61 -2.17 -3.91 -1.15
N ALA A 62 -1.53 -5.07 -1.36
CA ALA A 62 -2.22 -6.36 -1.47
C ALA A 62 -2.78 -6.88 -0.14
N GLY A 63 -2.20 -6.47 0.99
CA GLY A 63 -2.57 -6.97 2.30
C GLY A 63 -4.04 -6.67 2.67
N PRO A 64 -4.60 -7.39 3.65
CA PRO A 64 -5.96 -7.16 4.12
C PRO A 64 -6.10 -5.78 4.77
N LEU A 65 -7.33 -5.31 4.95
CA LEU A 65 -7.60 -4.21 5.87
C LEU A 65 -7.51 -4.74 7.30
N VAL A 66 -6.90 -3.97 8.21
CA VAL A 66 -6.86 -4.31 9.63
C VAL A 66 -8.04 -3.64 10.31
N ILE A 67 -8.99 -4.44 10.76
CA ILE A 67 -10.21 -3.99 11.43
C ILE A 67 -10.17 -4.50 12.87
N TYR A 68 -10.60 -3.68 13.82
CA TYR A 68 -10.73 -4.10 15.21
C TYR A 68 -11.82 -5.18 15.33
N GLY A 69 -11.44 -6.39 15.73
CA GLY A 69 -12.29 -7.58 15.67
C GLY A 69 -13.35 -7.62 16.77
N ASN A 70 -14.45 -6.91 16.58
CA ASN A 70 -15.61 -6.95 17.47
C ASN A 70 -16.94 -7.01 16.68
N ALA A 71 -18.06 -7.02 17.42
CA ALA A 71 -19.42 -7.06 16.85
C ALA A 71 -19.76 -5.83 15.97
N TRP A 72 -18.97 -4.76 16.05
CA TRP A 72 -19.16 -3.52 15.31
C TRP A 72 -18.35 -3.44 14.02
N SER A 73 -17.58 -4.48 13.67
CA SER A 73 -16.77 -4.50 12.43
C SER A 73 -17.60 -4.24 11.16
N ASP A 74 -18.86 -4.68 11.17
CA ASP A 74 -19.79 -4.54 10.05
C ASP A 74 -20.39 -3.14 9.93
N THR A 75 -20.25 -2.27 10.94
CA THR A 75 -20.75 -0.89 10.87
C THR A 75 -19.83 0.05 10.09
N ILE A 76 -18.63 -0.41 9.74
CA ILE A 76 -17.69 0.38 8.94
C ILE A 76 -18.29 0.63 7.55
N PRO A 77 -18.50 1.90 7.15
CA PRO A 77 -19.08 2.22 5.86
C PRO A 77 -18.26 1.66 4.70
N GLN A 78 -18.95 1.11 3.69
CA GLN A 78 -18.28 0.50 2.55
C GLN A 78 -17.37 1.50 1.79
N TRP A 79 -17.79 2.77 1.67
CA TRP A 79 -16.97 3.81 1.06
C TRP A 79 -15.64 4.04 1.79
N LEU A 80 -15.60 3.85 3.10
CA LEU A 80 -14.40 4.04 3.92
C LEU A 80 -13.39 2.90 3.69
N LYS A 81 -13.89 1.68 3.52
CA LYS A 81 -13.06 0.52 3.12
C LYS A 81 -12.42 0.74 1.75
N PHE A 82 -13.16 1.30 0.80
CA PHE A 82 -12.62 1.66 -0.53
C PHE A 82 -11.62 2.82 -0.47
N ALA A 83 -11.91 3.85 0.33
CA ALA A 83 -11.00 4.96 0.58
C ALA A 83 -9.64 4.49 1.13
N CYS A 84 -9.60 3.46 1.96
CA CYS A 84 -8.34 2.88 2.44
C CYS A 84 -7.44 2.42 1.28
N ILE A 85 -8.00 1.74 0.28
CA ILE A 85 -7.24 1.24 -0.88
C ILE A 85 -6.72 2.42 -1.73
N GLN A 86 -7.56 3.43 -1.95
CA GLN A 86 -7.19 4.65 -2.67
C GLN A 86 -6.03 5.38 -1.99
N ASP A 87 -6.13 5.58 -0.68
CA ASP A 87 -5.11 6.26 0.12
C ASP A 87 -3.79 5.46 0.19
N ARG A 88 -3.87 4.12 0.28
CA ARG A 88 -2.68 3.27 0.23
C ARG A 88 -1.92 3.49 -1.08
N LEU A 89 -2.63 3.47 -2.21
CA LEU A 89 -2.00 3.66 -3.51
C LEU A 89 -1.41 5.07 -3.66
N GLU A 90 -2.14 6.10 -3.23
CA GLU A 90 -1.63 7.47 -3.22
C GLU A 90 -0.34 7.60 -2.39
N LEU A 91 -0.33 7.04 -1.18
CA LEU A 91 0.84 7.02 -0.31
C LEU A 91 2.02 6.28 -0.95
N ILE A 92 1.76 5.10 -1.54
CA ILE A 92 2.78 4.31 -2.24
C ILE A 92 3.38 5.07 -3.43
N CYS A 93 2.56 5.75 -4.23
CA CYS A 93 3.04 6.56 -5.35
C CYS A 93 3.95 7.69 -4.86
N ASN A 94 3.57 8.36 -3.77
CA ASN A 94 4.38 9.42 -3.15
C ASN A 94 5.71 8.88 -2.59
N GLU A 95 5.69 7.73 -1.91
CA GLU A 95 6.88 7.03 -1.40
C GLU A 95 7.82 6.61 -2.53
N TYR A 96 7.27 6.07 -3.62
CA TYR A 96 8.00 5.68 -4.81
C TYR A 96 8.68 6.87 -5.49
N GLN A 97 7.96 8.00 -5.66
CA GLN A 97 8.54 9.22 -6.21
C GLN A 97 9.69 9.76 -5.33
N LYS A 98 9.66 9.50 -4.02
CA LYS A 98 10.72 9.87 -3.07
C LYS A 98 11.82 8.81 -2.90
N ASN A 99 11.75 7.68 -3.61
CA ASN A 99 12.66 6.53 -3.44
C ASN A 99 12.71 6.03 -1.98
N GLN A 100 11.56 6.00 -1.31
CA GLN A 100 11.44 5.59 0.08
C GLN A 100 10.38 4.49 0.22
N VAL A 101 10.40 3.81 1.36
CA VAL A 101 9.33 2.92 1.81
C VAL A 101 8.86 3.48 3.14
N GLY A 102 7.58 3.83 3.24
CA GLY A 102 7.03 4.37 4.48
C GLY A 102 6.80 3.30 5.53
N GLU A 103 6.75 3.75 6.78
CA GLU A 103 6.54 2.90 7.95
C GLU A 103 5.11 2.93 8.48
N TYR A 104 4.37 3.98 8.13
CA TYR A 104 3.06 4.29 8.70
C TYR A 104 1.92 3.96 7.73
N ALA A 105 0.80 3.53 8.29
CA ALA A 105 -0.47 3.43 7.56
C ALA A 105 -1.12 4.81 7.35
N THR A 106 -2.16 4.86 6.52
CA THR A 106 -2.87 6.12 6.22
C THR A 106 -3.85 6.49 7.35
N ALA A 107 -4.23 7.77 7.44
CA ALA A 107 -5.24 8.22 8.41
C ALA A 107 -6.59 7.52 8.21
N THR A 108 -6.95 7.20 6.96
CA THR A 108 -8.15 6.43 6.63
C THR A 108 -8.11 5.02 7.21
N GLU A 109 -6.96 4.35 7.23
CA GLU A 109 -6.82 3.05 7.89
C GLU A 109 -6.89 3.16 9.42
N VAL A 110 -6.28 4.18 10.01
CA VAL A 110 -6.38 4.44 11.45
C VAL A 110 -7.84 4.69 11.85
N LEU A 111 -8.57 5.52 11.11
CA LEU A 111 -10.00 5.76 11.34
C LEU A 111 -10.81 4.46 11.21
N THR A 112 -10.56 3.68 10.16
CA THR A 112 -11.24 2.41 9.90
C THR A 112 -11.02 1.40 11.03
N TYR A 113 -9.80 1.33 11.56
CA TYR A 113 -9.47 0.47 12.69
C TYR A 113 -10.16 0.95 13.98
N MET A 114 -10.12 2.26 14.26
CA MET A 114 -10.61 2.82 15.52
C MET A 114 -12.14 2.93 15.60
N MET A 115 -12.84 3.12 14.48
CA MET A 115 -14.30 3.29 14.44
C MET A 115 -15.06 2.19 15.22
N PRO A 116 -14.92 0.89 14.90
CA PRO A 116 -15.57 -0.16 15.69
C PRO A 116 -15.12 -0.20 17.16
N ALA A 117 -13.86 0.19 17.47
CA ALA A 117 -13.39 0.22 18.85
C ALA A 117 -14.12 1.29 19.69
N THR A 118 -14.49 2.43 19.09
CA THR A 118 -15.27 3.48 19.78
C THR A 118 -16.69 3.05 20.15
N TYR A 119 -17.25 2.07 19.44
CA TYR A 119 -18.59 1.54 19.73
C TYR A 119 -18.57 0.43 20.78
N ASP A 120 -17.42 -0.19 20.99
CA ASP A 120 -17.25 -1.26 21.97
C ASP A 120 -17.13 -0.71 23.39
N ALA A 121 -16.31 0.32 23.57
CA ALA A 121 -16.05 0.94 24.86
C ALA A 121 -15.60 2.40 24.71
N PRO A 122 -15.77 3.22 25.76
CA PRO A 122 -15.19 4.56 25.80
C PRO A 122 -13.67 4.53 25.62
N LEU A 123 -13.14 5.39 24.74
CA LEU A 123 -11.70 5.55 24.56
C LEU A 123 -11.08 6.40 25.67
N HIS A 124 -9.82 6.12 26.00
CA HIS A 124 -8.99 7.07 26.75
C HIS A 124 -8.89 8.40 25.98
N ARG A 125 -8.69 9.50 26.71
CA ARG A 125 -8.68 10.87 26.13
C ARG A 125 -7.76 11.01 24.93
N ASP A 126 -6.55 10.45 25.00
CA ASP A 126 -5.56 10.57 23.93
C ASP A 126 -6.01 9.87 22.64
N TYR A 127 -6.57 8.66 22.75
CA TYR A 127 -7.15 7.95 21.61
C TYR A 127 -8.46 8.58 21.12
N ALA A 128 -9.25 9.19 21.99
CA ALA A 128 -10.39 9.99 21.57
C ALA A 128 -9.94 11.19 20.72
N ASN A 129 -8.90 11.91 21.16
CA ASN A 129 -8.33 13.01 20.37
C ASN A 129 -7.79 12.52 19.02
N LEU A 130 -7.07 11.40 19.00
CA LEU A 130 -6.60 10.79 17.76
C LEU A 130 -7.77 10.47 16.83
N TYR A 131 -8.83 9.83 17.34
CA TYR A 131 -10.03 9.47 16.57
C TYR A 131 -10.69 10.70 15.94
N LEU A 132 -10.86 11.78 16.71
CA LEU A 132 -11.45 13.03 16.21
C LEU A 132 -10.54 13.69 15.17
N TRP A 133 -9.22 13.67 15.38
CA TRP A 133 -8.25 14.22 14.43
C TRP A 133 -8.26 13.44 13.10
N VAL A 134 -8.12 12.12 13.12
CA VAL A 134 -8.18 11.31 11.89
C VAL A 134 -9.56 11.37 11.24
N GLY A 135 -10.63 11.44 12.03
CA GLY A 135 -12.00 11.65 11.55
C GLY A 135 -12.11 12.93 10.72
N ASN A 136 -11.60 14.05 11.25
CA ASN A 136 -11.57 15.31 10.53
C ASN A 136 -10.80 15.20 9.20
N GLU A 137 -9.55 14.70 9.24
CA GLU A 137 -8.71 14.58 8.04
C GLU A 137 -9.40 13.78 6.93
N VAL A 138 -9.98 12.64 7.28
CA VAL A 138 -10.59 11.72 6.31
C VAL A 138 -11.93 12.26 5.79
N LEU A 139 -12.79 12.77 6.68
CA LEU A 139 -14.10 13.28 6.27
C LEU A 139 -13.97 14.53 5.39
N THR A 140 -13.03 15.42 5.69
CA THR A 140 -12.72 16.58 4.83
C THR A 140 -12.13 16.13 3.49
N LYS A 141 -11.18 15.18 3.48
CA LYS A 141 -10.56 14.68 2.24
C LYS A 141 -11.58 14.08 1.26
N TYR A 142 -12.59 13.38 1.78
CA TYR A 142 -13.57 12.62 1.00
C TYR A 142 -14.92 13.32 0.84
N ASP A 143 -15.03 14.59 1.22
CA ASP A 143 -16.27 15.39 1.16
C ASP A 143 -17.46 14.67 1.81
N LYS A 144 -17.24 14.17 3.04
CA LYS A 144 -18.22 13.45 3.85
C LYS A 144 -18.81 14.29 4.98
N LEU A 145 -18.47 15.57 5.01
CA LEU A 145 -19.07 16.55 5.90
C LEU A 145 -20.33 17.15 5.27
N PRO A 146 -21.25 17.72 6.08
CA PRO A 146 -22.36 18.51 5.55
C PRO A 146 -21.85 19.70 4.70
N LYS A 147 -22.62 20.10 3.68
CA LYS A 147 -22.23 21.12 2.68
C LYS A 147 -21.83 22.48 3.24
N ASP A 148 -22.28 22.79 4.46
CA ASP A 148 -22.04 24.07 5.13
C ASP A 148 -20.89 24.00 6.15
N CYS A 149 -20.16 22.88 6.22
CA CYS A 149 -19.07 22.66 7.18
C CYS A 149 -17.76 22.34 6.44
N GLN A 150 -16.69 23.06 6.76
CA GLN A 150 -15.35 22.83 6.20
C GLN A 150 -14.54 21.82 7.03
N SER A 151 -14.87 21.68 8.31
CA SER A 151 -14.20 20.75 9.22
C SER A 151 -15.20 20.01 10.10
N PHE A 152 -14.76 18.86 10.61
CA PHE A 152 -15.52 18.11 11.61
C PHE A 152 -15.70 18.93 12.89
N TYR A 153 -14.74 19.78 13.25
CA TYR A 153 -14.82 20.66 14.41
C TYR A 153 -15.95 21.69 14.29
N GLU A 154 -16.15 22.29 13.12
CA GLU A 154 -17.27 23.21 12.87
C GLU A 154 -18.63 22.51 13.00
N PHE A 155 -18.70 21.25 12.57
CA PHE A 155 -19.90 20.43 12.67
C PHE A 155 -20.27 20.14 14.13
N ILE A 156 -19.31 19.79 14.99
CA ILE A 156 -19.56 19.48 16.40
C ILE A 156 -19.73 20.72 17.29
N ASP A 157 -19.02 21.82 17.01
CA ASP A 157 -19.09 23.06 17.79
C ASP A 157 -20.29 23.94 17.41
N GLY A 158 -21.06 23.52 16.39
CA GLY A 158 -22.35 24.09 16.01
C GLY A 158 -22.25 25.55 15.56
N ASN A 159 -21.49 25.85 14.50
CA ASN A 159 -21.46 27.14 13.79
C ASN A 159 -21.44 28.41 14.70
N THR A 160 -20.89 28.30 15.92
CA THR A 160 -20.84 29.41 16.86
C THR A 160 -19.69 30.31 16.46
N ARG A 161 -20.02 31.53 16.01
CA ARG A 161 -19.08 32.58 15.56
C ARG A 161 -17.95 32.96 16.56
N ASN A 162 -17.93 32.34 17.75
CA ASN A 162 -16.99 32.59 18.84
C ASN A 162 -16.19 31.35 19.30
N SER A 163 -16.30 30.18 18.66
CA SER A 163 -15.45 29.00 18.97
C SER A 163 -14.09 29.12 18.27
N GLY A 164 -13.37 30.20 18.54
CA GLY A 164 -12.02 30.40 18.06
C GLY A 164 -11.05 29.48 18.81
N SER A 165 -10.44 28.54 18.08
CA SER A 165 -9.18 27.86 18.42
C SER A 165 -9.13 26.92 19.63
N LYS A 166 -10.18 26.72 20.43
CA LYS A 166 -10.06 25.98 21.70
C LYS A 166 -10.26 24.46 21.61
N SER A 167 -10.84 23.96 20.52
CA SER A 167 -11.25 22.55 20.33
C SER A 167 -10.53 21.83 19.18
N ILE A 168 -9.75 22.55 18.35
CA ILE A 168 -9.04 21.96 17.22
C ILE A 168 -7.85 21.14 17.71
N ILE A 169 -7.85 19.86 17.37
CA ILE A 169 -6.73 18.97 17.63
C ILE A 169 -5.75 19.10 16.47
N HIS A 170 -4.49 19.37 16.78
CA HIS A 170 -3.42 19.46 15.80
C HIS A 170 -2.61 18.17 15.77
N PHE A 171 -2.03 17.84 14.61
CA PHE A 171 -1.25 16.61 14.44
C PHE A 171 -0.15 16.44 15.50
N HIS A 172 0.53 17.52 15.91
CA HIS A 172 1.58 17.43 16.93
C HIS A 172 1.10 16.88 18.28
N GLN A 173 -0.20 17.01 18.60
CA GLN A 173 -0.78 16.52 19.85
C GLN A 173 -1.03 15.01 19.81
N VAL A 174 -1.35 14.47 18.64
CA VAL A 174 -1.71 13.07 18.42
C VAL A 174 -0.63 12.27 17.70
N LYS A 175 0.52 12.90 17.42
CA LYS A 175 1.58 12.36 16.56
C LYS A 175 2.09 11.00 17.03
N ASN A 176 2.32 10.86 18.34
CA ASN A 176 2.86 9.61 18.89
C ASN A 176 1.84 8.49 18.77
N ASP A 177 0.60 8.72 19.21
CA ASP A 177 -0.48 7.73 19.12
C ASP A 177 -0.79 7.35 17.67
N PHE A 178 -0.76 8.35 16.76
CA PHE A 178 -0.91 8.12 15.33
C PHE A 178 0.21 7.24 14.79
N HIS A 179 1.47 7.56 15.09
CA HIS A 179 2.62 6.77 14.64
C HIS A 179 2.56 5.34 15.18
N ASP A 180 2.25 5.15 16.46
CA ASP A 180 2.20 3.83 17.08
C ASP A 180 1.13 2.93 16.44
N ILE A 181 -0.10 3.44 16.32
CA ILE A 181 -1.20 2.69 15.72
C ILE A 181 -0.95 2.46 14.22
N SER A 182 -0.59 3.51 13.48
CA SER A 182 -0.40 3.42 12.03
C SER A 182 0.77 2.49 11.65
N GLN A 183 1.85 2.49 12.44
CA GLN A 183 2.98 1.59 12.23
C GLN A 183 2.57 0.13 12.53
N SER A 184 1.82 -0.11 13.60
CA SER A 184 1.29 -1.44 13.94
C SER A 184 0.37 -1.98 12.85
N ILE A 185 -0.56 -1.15 12.36
CA ILE A 185 -1.46 -1.47 11.25
C ILE A 185 -0.65 -1.87 10.01
N ARG A 186 0.28 -1.01 9.56
CA ARG A 186 1.09 -1.28 8.35
C ARG A 186 1.93 -2.55 8.48
N ARG A 187 2.55 -2.78 9.65
CA ARG A 187 3.32 -4.01 9.93
C ARG A 187 2.44 -5.25 9.83
N SER A 188 1.23 -5.22 10.39
CA SER A 188 0.27 -6.32 10.32
C SER A 188 -0.13 -6.65 8.88
N ILE A 189 -0.45 -5.61 8.09
CA ILE A 189 -0.83 -5.74 6.68
C ILE A 189 0.29 -6.41 5.87
N VAL A 190 1.51 -5.88 5.99
CA VAL A 190 2.67 -6.37 5.24
C VAL A 190 3.02 -7.80 5.65
N LYS A 191 2.94 -8.12 6.95
CA LYS A 191 3.17 -9.47 7.47
C LYS A 191 2.16 -10.46 6.89
N HIS A 192 0.88 -10.13 6.90
CA HIS A 192 -0.16 -11.00 6.35
C HIS A 192 0.00 -11.19 4.83
N ALA A 193 0.28 -10.11 4.07
CA ALA A 193 0.52 -10.21 2.64
C ALA A 193 1.73 -11.11 2.31
N ALA A 194 2.81 -11.02 3.10
CA ALA A 194 3.98 -11.88 2.95
C ALA A 194 3.65 -13.37 3.18
N GLN A 195 2.80 -13.68 4.15
CA GLN A 195 2.31 -15.04 4.41
C GLN A 195 1.49 -15.58 3.23
N GLN A 196 0.70 -14.72 2.58
CA GLN A 196 -0.04 -15.05 1.35
C GLN A 196 0.83 -15.11 0.08
N GLY A 197 2.15 -14.96 0.21
CA GLY A 197 3.09 -15.12 -0.90
C GLY A 197 3.29 -13.90 -1.79
N TRP A 198 2.72 -12.74 -1.44
CA TRP A 198 2.89 -11.52 -2.23
C TRP A 198 4.36 -11.07 -2.31
N GLY A 199 4.81 -10.79 -3.54
CA GLY A 199 6.16 -10.34 -3.87
C GLY A 199 7.23 -11.44 -3.91
N LYS A 200 6.86 -12.72 -3.79
CA LYS A 200 7.80 -13.85 -3.94
C LYS A 200 8.12 -14.18 -5.42
N ARG A 201 7.25 -13.80 -6.36
CA ARG A 201 7.39 -14.15 -7.78
C ARG A 201 8.66 -13.56 -8.40
N ARG A 202 9.02 -12.31 -8.06
CA ARG A 202 10.24 -11.66 -8.56
C ARG A 202 11.54 -12.33 -8.06
N VAL A 203 11.57 -12.84 -6.83
CA VAL A 203 12.74 -13.54 -6.27
C VAL A 203 13.00 -14.85 -7.01
N ASN A 204 11.93 -15.60 -7.31
CA ASN A 204 12.02 -16.87 -8.03
C ASN A 204 12.30 -16.69 -9.53
N ALA A 205 11.79 -15.63 -10.16
CA ALA A 205 12.07 -15.34 -11.56
C ALA A 205 13.52 -14.88 -11.77
N LYS A 206 14.05 -14.03 -10.87
CA LYS A 206 15.43 -13.56 -10.96
C LYS A 206 16.45 -14.69 -10.71
N SER A 207 16.21 -15.52 -9.69
CA SER A 207 17.04 -16.73 -9.47
C SER A 207 16.98 -17.71 -10.64
N LYS A 208 15.80 -17.94 -11.25
CA LYS A 208 15.69 -18.79 -12.45
C LYS A 208 16.39 -18.21 -13.68
N LEU A 209 16.34 -16.90 -13.88
CA LEU A 209 17.02 -16.23 -15.00
C LEU A 209 18.54 -16.27 -14.80
N ASP A 210 19.02 -16.03 -13.57
CA ASP A 210 20.44 -16.16 -13.20
C ASP A 210 20.91 -17.64 -13.31
N GLU A 211 20.06 -18.63 -13.03
CA GLU A 211 20.34 -20.06 -13.24
C GLU A 211 20.42 -20.42 -14.74
N LEU A 212 19.51 -19.87 -15.57
CA LEU A 212 19.48 -20.10 -17.02
C LEU A 212 20.65 -19.41 -17.76
N GLU A 213 21.12 -18.26 -17.27
CA GLU A 213 22.31 -17.58 -17.79
C GLU A 213 23.63 -18.28 -17.38
N ASN A 214 23.64 -19.04 -16.27
CA ASN A 214 24.81 -19.76 -15.78
C ASN A 214 24.88 -21.24 -16.22
N THR A 215 23.89 -21.76 -16.94
CA THR A 215 23.98 -23.09 -17.54
C THR A 215 24.76 -23.05 -18.86
N HIS A 216 26.00 -23.53 -18.83
CA HIS A 216 26.74 -23.93 -20.03
C HIS A 216 25.91 -24.91 -20.89
N PRO A 217 26.03 -24.89 -22.23
CA PRO A 217 25.26 -25.77 -23.09
C PRO A 217 25.71 -27.22 -22.85
N VAL A 218 24.84 -28.00 -22.22
CA VAL A 218 24.99 -29.45 -22.14
C VAL A 218 24.81 -29.98 -23.55
N GLU A 219 25.87 -30.58 -24.10
CA GLU A 219 25.85 -31.33 -25.35
C GLU A 219 24.70 -32.35 -25.29
N ILE A 220 23.75 -32.22 -26.20
CA ILE A 220 22.69 -33.20 -26.41
C ILE A 220 23.32 -34.40 -27.12
N SER A 221 23.86 -35.34 -26.35
CA SER A 221 24.11 -36.69 -26.83
C SER A 221 22.80 -37.46 -26.82
N ALA A 222 22.29 -37.76 -28.01
CA ALA A 222 21.14 -38.63 -28.21
C ALA A 222 21.38 -40.02 -27.63
N SER A 223 20.51 -40.49 -26.74
CA SER A 223 20.01 -41.87 -26.79
C SER A 223 18.74 -42.00 -25.95
N SER A 224 17.67 -42.36 -26.66
CA SER A 224 16.40 -42.80 -26.11
C SER A 224 16.55 -44.13 -25.40
N SER A 225 16.09 -44.24 -24.15
CA SER A 225 15.41 -45.45 -23.68
C SER A 225 14.70 -45.20 -22.35
N VAL A 226 13.39 -45.51 -22.34
CA VAL A 226 12.52 -45.52 -21.19
C VAL A 226 12.67 -46.90 -20.52
N GLN A 227 12.92 -46.93 -19.21
CA GLN A 227 12.67 -48.11 -18.38
C GLN A 227 11.79 -47.72 -17.19
N MET A 228 10.56 -48.22 -17.20
CA MET A 228 9.69 -48.33 -16.04
C MET A 228 10.17 -49.49 -15.19
N ASN A 229 10.34 -49.28 -13.88
CA ASN A 229 10.41 -50.36 -12.90
C ASN A 229 9.32 -50.15 -11.86
N LEU A 230 8.37 -51.09 -11.86
CA LEU A 230 7.40 -51.35 -10.80
C LEU A 230 8.10 -52.10 -9.67
N PHE A 231 8.34 -51.42 -8.56
CA PHE A 231 8.21 -51.94 -7.20
C PHE A 231 7.85 -50.78 -6.28
#